data_AF-A0A3R6HE34-F1
#
_entry.id   AF-A0A3R6HE34-F1
#
_cell.length_a   1.000
_cell.length_b   1.000
_cell.length_c   1.000
_cell.angle_alpha   90.00
_cell.angle_beta   90.00
_cell.angle_gamma   90.00
#
_symmetry.space_group_name_H-M   'P 1'
#
loop_
_entity.id
_entity.type
_entity.pdbx_description
1 polymer ?
#
loop_
_entity_poly.entity_id
_entity_poly.type
_entity_poly.pdbx_seq_one_letter_code
_entity_poly.pdbx_strand_id
1 'polypeptide(L)'
;MSLADIIQIIIGVLSLVATIAVSFLIYWLQSRHEKEIQKLQCEKEYIALQEKARLFLIDNQEERDYLPWCIIAANLYPLEKHTRKIYSEYCRCSEELQNEILNQAGYKIKQFTGKYWLQGCIDKLQQDIEKYNLGRGYLYDGAKYFHRSYDRYRELEWNGTPNIFEPINKENRLMMILNVAQISIGEYIDEYFYYFVDKKMDFDKETPIPPIDYVWEYQSLAHTREETVCMWMMELVENIATIINNKFGEDVDCQFFLEYTDAQAETYEDKYYETVQALYNAYYTSVVAS
;
A
#
# COMPACT_ATOMS: atom_id res chain seq x y z
N MET A 1 -71.77 37.61 -33.18
CA MET A 1 -70.31 37.66 -33.40
C MET A 1 -70.07 38.21 -34.79
N SER A 2 -69.33 39.31 -34.88
CA SER A 2 -68.93 39.87 -36.16
C SER A 2 -67.86 38.97 -36.81
N LEU A 3 -67.74 39.02 -38.14
CA LEU A 3 -66.71 38.27 -38.87
C LEU A 3 -65.29 38.68 -38.41
N ALA A 4 -65.13 39.92 -37.94
CA ALA A 4 -63.88 40.41 -37.36
C ALA A 4 -63.56 39.76 -35.99
N ASP A 5 -64.56 39.49 -35.15
CA ASP A 5 -64.37 38.85 -33.84
C ASP A 5 -63.85 37.41 -34.00
N ILE A 6 -64.38 36.68 -34.98
CA ILE A 6 -63.95 35.30 -35.31
C ILE A 6 -62.49 35.29 -35.77
N ILE A 7 -62.13 36.23 -36.65
CA ILE A 7 -60.75 36.37 -37.16
C ILE A 7 -59.79 36.70 -36.02
N GLN A 8 -60.15 37.60 -35.11
CA GLN A 8 -59.31 37.94 -33.96
C GLN A 8 -59.09 36.76 -33.01
N ILE A 9 -60.11 35.93 -32.75
CA ILE A 9 -59.98 34.72 -31.92
C ILE A 9 -59.02 33.72 -32.59
N ILE A 10 -59.16 33.49 -33.90
CA ILE A 10 -58.29 32.57 -34.64
C ILE A 10 -56.83 33.04 -34.62
N ILE A 11 -56.61 34.34 -34.85
CA ILE A 11 -55.27 34.94 -34.77
C ILE A 11 -54.69 34.77 -33.36
N GLY A 12 -55.48 35.04 -32.31
CA GLY A 12 -55.04 34.88 -30.92
C GLY A 12 -54.64 33.44 -30.57
N VAL A 13 -55.41 32.45 -31.02
CA VAL A 13 -55.09 31.02 -30.83
C VAL A 13 -53.82 30.65 -31.60
N LEU A 14 -53.67 31.09 -32.85
CA LEU A 14 -52.46 30.84 -33.65
C LEU A 14 -51.22 31.49 -33.02
N SER A 15 -51.33 32.71 -32.50
CA SER A 15 -50.25 33.40 -31.79
C SER A 15 -49.85 32.67 -30.49
N LEU A 16 -50.82 32.16 -29.74
CA LEU A 16 -50.57 31.38 -28.53
C LEU A 16 -49.84 30.07 -28.84
N VAL A 17 -50.31 29.33 -29.86
CA VAL A 17 -49.65 28.09 -30.31
C VAL A 17 -48.23 28.36 -30.79
N ALA A 18 -48.02 29.43 -31.57
CA ALA A 18 -46.69 29.83 -32.01
C ALA A 18 -45.77 30.15 -30.82
N THR A 19 -46.27 30.82 -29.78
CA THR A 19 -45.48 31.15 -28.59
C THR A 19 -45.09 29.89 -27.82
N ILE A 20 -46.03 28.96 -27.60
CA ILE A 20 -45.75 27.67 -26.94
C ILE A 20 -44.72 26.85 -27.73
N ALA A 21 -44.86 26.80 -29.06
CA ALA A 21 -43.92 26.07 -29.92
C ALA A 21 -42.50 26.68 -29.85
N VAL A 22 -42.38 28.01 -29.87
CA VAL A 22 -41.10 28.71 -29.73
C VAL A 22 -40.47 28.45 -28.36
N SER A 23 -41.25 28.57 -27.27
CA SER A 23 -40.76 28.28 -25.92
C SER A 23 -40.26 26.84 -25.78
N PHE A 24 -40.97 25.86 -26.35
CA PHE A 24 -40.55 24.46 -26.33
C PHE A 24 -39.26 24.24 -27.13
N LEU A 25 -39.14 24.83 -28.33
CA LEU A 25 -37.92 24.75 -29.14
C LEU A 25 -36.71 25.36 -28.44
N ILE A 26 -36.88 26.52 -27.80
CA ILE A 26 -35.82 27.18 -27.02
C ILE A 26 -35.37 26.26 -25.88
N TYR A 27 -36.31 25.71 -25.10
CA TYR A 27 -35.98 24.80 -24.00
C TYR A 27 -35.24 23.55 -24.49
N TRP A 28 -35.70 22.93 -25.58
CA TRP A 28 -35.06 21.74 -26.15
C TRP A 28 -33.63 22.04 -26.64
N LEU A 29 -33.43 23.16 -27.33
CA LEU A 29 -32.10 23.60 -27.79
C LEU A 29 -31.18 23.90 -26.60
N GLN A 30 -31.67 24.59 -25.57
CA GLN A 30 -30.91 24.88 -24.35
C GLN A 30 -30.49 23.58 -23.64
N SER A 31 -31.42 22.64 -23.46
CA SER A 31 -31.13 21.35 -22.82
C SER A 31 -30.11 20.53 -23.60
N ARG A 32 -30.17 20.55 -24.94
CA ARG A 32 -29.17 19.89 -25.78
C ARG A 32 -27.80 20.56 -25.67
N HIS A 33 -27.76 21.89 -25.73
CA HIS A 33 -26.52 22.65 -25.66
C HIS A 33 -25.83 22.49 -24.30
N GLU A 34 -26.59 22.48 -23.20
CA GLU A 34 -26.07 22.23 -21.85
C GLU A 34 -25.42 20.85 -21.75
N LYS A 35 -26.06 19.81 -22.30
CA LYS A 35 -25.48 18.45 -22.36
C LYS A 35 -24.21 18.40 -23.20
N GLU A 36 -24.14 19.13 -24.30
CA GLU A 36 -22.95 19.21 -25.15
C GLU A 36 -21.80 19.95 -24.43
N ILE A 37 -22.09 21.05 -23.73
CA ILE A 37 -21.11 21.78 -22.91
C ILE A 37 -20.57 20.89 -21.79
N GLN A 38 -21.45 20.18 -21.05
CA GLN A 38 -21.04 19.27 -19.98
C GLN A 38 -20.11 18.16 -20.50
N LYS A 39 -20.41 17.58 -21.67
CA LYS A 39 -19.54 16.59 -22.30
C LYS A 39 -18.17 17.16 -22.63
N LEU A 40 -18.12 18.35 -23.24
CA LEU A 40 -16.87 19.02 -23.58
C LEU A 40 -16.05 19.41 -22.34
N GLN A 41 -16.71 19.80 -21.24
CA GLN A 41 -16.04 20.07 -19.97
C GLN A 41 -15.43 18.79 -19.38
N CYS A 42 -16.21 17.71 -19.32
CA CYS A 42 -15.74 16.40 -18.86
C CYS A 42 -14.56 15.88 -19.69
N GLU A 43 -14.60 16.03 -21.02
CA GLU A 43 -13.50 15.63 -21.90
C GLU A 43 -12.24 16.46 -21.66
N LYS A 44 -12.38 17.78 -21.48
CA LYS A 44 -11.25 18.66 -21.14
C LYS A 44 -10.63 18.34 -19.78
N GLU A 45 -11.46 18.07 -18.78
CA GLU A 45 -11.01 17.66 -17.45
C GLU A 45 -10.28 16.32 -17.51
N TYR A 46 -10.81 15.36 -18.28
CA TYR A 46 -10.17 14.06 -18.50
C TYR A 46 -8.79 14.21 -19.17
N ILE A 47 -8.70 14.97 -20.28
CA ILE A 47 -7.41 15.22 -20.96
C ILE A 47 -6.42 15.92 -20.02
N ALA A 48 -6.89 16.89 -19.23
CA ALA A 48 -6.04 17.58 -18.26
C ALA A 48 -5.58 16.66 -17.13
N LEU A 49 -6.42 15.72 -16.69
CA LEU A 49 -6.06 14.70 -15.69
C LEU A 49 -4.96 13.78 -16.24
N GLN A 50 -5.14 13.28 -17.46
CA GLN A 50 -4.17 12.43 -18.14
C GLN A 50 -2.81 13.12 -18.32
N GLU A 51 -2.83 14.40 -18.73
CA GLU A 51 -1.61 15.18 -18.91
C GLU A 51 -0.90 15.43 -17.58
N LYS A 52 -1.64 15.73 -16.51
CA LYS A 52 -1.06 15.88 -15.16
C LYS A 52 -0.42 14.59 -14.66
N ALA A 53 -1.08 13.44 -14.86
CA ALA A 53 -0.52 12.14 -14.49
C ALA A 53 0.77 11.84 -15.28
N ARG A 54 0.76 12.13 -16.59
CA ARG A 54 1.94 11.97 -17.45
C ARG A 54 3.10 12.85 -16.99
N LEU A 55 2.84 14.13 -16.67
CA LEU A 55 3.86 15.05 -16.16
C LEU A 55 4.41 14.58 -14.82
N PHE A 56 3.55 14.13 -13.91
CA PHE A 56 3.98 13.57 -12.62
C PHE A 56 4.99 12.42 -12.80
N LEU A 57 4.70 11.49 -13.71
CA LEU A 57 5.57 10.33 -13.98
C LEU A 57 6.91 10.73 -14.61
N ILE A 58 6.92 11.79 -15.41
CA ILE A 58 8.16 12.32 -16.01
C ILE A 58 9.00 13.03 -14.95
N ASP A 59 8.36 13.89 -14.15
CA ASP A 59 9.04 14.70 -13.12
C ASP A 59 9.60 13.84 -11.97
N ASN A 60 9.08 12.63 -11.80
CA ASN A 60 9.50 11.65 -10.78
C ASN A 60 10.05 10.35 -11.39
N GLN A 61 10.62 10.40 -12.60
CA GLN A 61 11.11 9.22 -13.31
C GLN A 61 12.12 8.40 -12.49
N GLU A 62 13.02 9.05 -11.75
CA GLU A 62 14.06 8.40 -10.94
C GLU A 62 13.51 7.67 -9.71
N GLU A 63 12.35 8.09 -9.20
CA GLU A 63 11.72 7.51 -8.01
C GLU A 63 10.48 6.67 -8.37
N ARG A 64 10.28 6.33 -9.65
CA ARG A 64 9.06 5.68 -10.13
C ARG A 64 8.81 4.32 -9.47
N ASP A 65 9.87 3.59 -9.13
CA ASP A 65 9.74 2.27 -8.51
C ASP A 65 9.10 2.34 -7.11
N TYR A 66 9.11 3.51 -6.46
CA TYR A 66 8.50 3.73 -5.14
C TYR A 66 6.98 3.98 -5.19
N LEU A 67 6.33 3.91 -6.37
CA LEU A 67 4.89 4.11 -6.53
C LEU A 67 4.01 3.21 -5.64
N PRO A 68 4.31 1.91 -5.43
CA PRO A 68 3.54 1.09 -4.49
C PRO A 68 3.54 1.65 -3.06
N TRP A 69 4.66 2.22 -2.60
CA TRP A 69 4.76 2.83 -1.28
C TRP A 69 4.05 4.19 -1.22
N CYS A 70 3.92 4.89 -2.36
CA CYS A 70 3.11 6.10 -2.45
C CYS A 70 1.62 5.85 -2.12
N ILE A 71 1.09 4.68 -2.51
CA ILE A 71 -0.30 4.27 -2.19
C ILE A 71 -0.48 4.19 -0.68
N ILE A 72 0.50 3.57 0.00
CA ILE A 72 0.52 3.42 1.47
C ILE A 72 0.66 4.78 2.14
N ALA A 73 1.59 5.62 1.68
CA ALA A 73 1.81 6.97 2.21
C ALA A 73 0.53 7.82 2.11
N ALA A 74 -0.13 7.82 0.95
CA ALA A 74 -1.38 8.55 0.73
C ALA A 74 -2.54 8.01 1.58
N ASN A 75 -2.56 6.72 1.89
CA ASN A 75 -3.57 6.13 2.76
C ASN A 75 -3.32 6.46 4.25
N LEU A 76 -2.09 6.27 4.74
CA LEU A 76 -1.76 6.36 6.16
C LEU A 76 -1.39 7.77 6.62
N TYR A 77 -0.69 8.55 5.80
CA TYR A 77 -0.10 9.84 6.20
C TYR A 77 -0.27 10.95 5.14
N PRO A 78 -1.46 11.17 4.57
CA PRO A 78 -1.66 12.08 3.42
C PRO A 78 -1.32 13.56 3.67
N LEU A 79 -1.23 13.97 4.94
CA LEU A 79 -0.98 15.37 5.33
C LEU A 79 0.44 15.60 5.86
N GLU A 80 1.29 14.58 5.84
CA GLU A 80 2.64 14.70 6.35
C GLU A 80 3.64 15.14 5.27
N LYS A 81 4.77 15.67 5.74
CA LYS A 81 5.93 15.89 4.88
C LYS A 81 6.80 14.64 4.96
N HIS A 82 6.95 13.98 3.81
CA HIS A 82 7.73 12.76 3.65
C HIS A 82 9.19 13.05 3.33
N THR A 83 10.08 12.09 3.62
CA THR A 83 11.51 12.16 3.29
C THR A 83 11.73 12.24 1.79
N ARG A 84 11.08 11.36 1.03
CA ARG A 84 11.13 11.36 -0.44
C ARG A 84 10.21 12.42 -1.05
N LYS A 85 10.67 12.93 -2.19
CA LYS A 85 9.93 13.91 -2.98
C LYS A 85 8.68 13.26 -3.57
N ILE A 86 8.79 12.07 -4.18
CA ILE A 86 7.65 11.40 -4.82
C ILE A 86 6.49 11.15 -3.85
N TYR A 87 6.75 10.75 -2.59
CA TYR A 87 5.69 10.54 -1.58
C TYR A 87 4.93 11.84 -1.31
N SER A 88 5.67 12.92 -1.08
CA SER A 88 5.09 14.25 -0.81
C SER A 88 4.29 14.78 -2.00
N GLU A 89 4.74 14.54 -3.24
CA GLU A 89 4.02 14.98 -4.44
C GLU A 89 2.80 14.12 -4.73
N TYR A 90 2.91 12.81 -4.56
CA TYR A 90 1.80 11.88 -4.75
C TYR A 90 0.67 12.13 -3.74
N CYS A 91 1.00 12.35 -2.46
CA CYS A 91 0.01 12.65 -1.42
C CYS A 91 -0.76 13.96 -1.65
N ARG A 92 -0.20 14.90 -2.43
CA ARG A 92 -0.87 16.16 -2.81
C ARG A 92 -1.86 15.99 -3.96
N CYS A 93 -1.78 14.89 -4.70
CA CYS A 93 -2.66 14.62 -5.82
C CYS A 93 -4.07 14.27 -5.32
N SER A 94 -5.09 14.58 -6.11
CA SER A 94 -6.44 14.05 -5.85
C SER A 94 -6.46 12.54 -6.06
N GLU A 95 -7.41 11.84 -5.43
CA GLU A 95 -7.58 10.39 -5.61
C GLU A 95 -7.77 10.01 -7.10
N GLU A 96 -8.47 10.84 -7.87
CA GLU A 96 -8.64 10.68 -9.32
C GLU A 96 -7.29 10.73 -10.06
N LEU A 97 -6.43 11.67 -9.68
CA LEU A 97 -5.10 11.82 -10.28
C LEU A 97 -4.16 10.70 -9.82
N GLN A 98 -4.21 10.30 -8.55
CA GLN A 98 -3.47 9.16 -8.01
C GLN A 98 -3.79 7.87 -8.79
N ASN A 99 -5.08 7.60 -9.00
CA ASN A 99 -5.53 6.44 -9.77
C ASN A 99 -5.10 6.50 -11.24
N GLU A 100 -5.15 7.68 -11.88
CA GLU A 100 -4.69 7.83 -13.26
C GLU A 100 -3.16 7.68 -13.38
N ILE A 101 -2.39 8.15 -12.39
CA ILE A 101 -0.93 7.92 -12.29
C ILE A 101 -0.65 6.42 -12.24
N LEU A 102 -1.34 5.68 -11.37
CA LEU A 102 -1.18 4.22 -11.24
C LEU A 102 -1.52 3.50 -12.55
N ASN A 103 -2.64 3.87 -13.17
CA ASN A 103 -3.10 3.31 -14.45
C ASN A 103 -2.07 3.53 -15.57
N GLN A 104 -1.56 4.76 -15.74
CA GLN A 104 -0.52 5.06 -16.73
C GLN A 104 0.81 4.38 -16.40
N ALA A 105 1.11 4.17 -15.12
CA ALA A 105 2.30 3.46 -14.67
C ALA A 105 2.22 1.94 -14.87
N GLY A 106 1.02 1.40 -15.16
CA GLY A 106 0.78 -0.02 -15.44
C GLY A 106 0.25 -0.82 -14.25
N TYR A 107 0.00 -0.17 -13.11
CA TYR A 107 -0.52 -0.82 -11.91
C TYR A 107 -2.04 -1.05 -12.03
N LYS A 108 -2.48 -2.24 -11.62
CA LYS A 108 -3.91 -2.60 -11.59
C LYS A 108 -4.60 -2.21 -10.29
N ILE A 109 -3.83 -2.04 -9.23
CA ILE A 109 -4.34 -1.61 -7.93
C ILE A 109 -4.83 -0.16 -8.01
N LYS A 110 -5.91 0.13 -7.28
CA LYS A 110 -6.44 1.48 -7.10
C LYS A 110 -6.12 1.99 -5.70
N GLN A 111 -6.17 3.31 -5.55
CA GLN A 111 -6.11 3.92 -4.24
C GLN A 111 -7.25 3.41 -3.37
N PHE A 112 -6.93 3.01 -2.14
CA PHE A 112 -7.90 2.56 -1.14
C PHE A 112 -7.90 3.49 0.08
N THR A 113 -8.99 3.43 0.85
CA THR A 113 -9.26 4.36 1.95
C THR A 113 -9.45 3.63 3.28
N GLY A 114 -9.24 4.35 4.38
CA GLY A 114 -9.29 3.82 5.73
C GLY A 114 -7.91 3.32 6.20
N LYS A 115 -7.63 3.49 7.50
CA LYS A 115 -6.33 3.16 8.11
C LYS A 115 -6.39 1.97 9.07
N TYR A 116 -7.60 1.53 9.42
CA TYR A 116 -7.81 0.47 10.42
C TYR A 116 -7.33 -0.91 9.95
N TRP A 117 -7.18 -1.10 8.63
CA TRP A 117 -6.67 -2.34 8.07
C TRP A 117 -5.27 -2.68 8.57
N LEU A 118 -4.40 -1.68 8.80
CA LEU A 118 -3.03 -1.91 9.24
C LEU A 118 -2.99 -2.58 10.62
N GLN A 119 -3.82 -2.09 11.55
CA GLN A 119 -3.92 -2.71 12.87
C GLN A 119 -4.47 -4.14 12.75
N GLY A 120 -5.47 -4.37 11.91
CA GLY A 120 -5.97 -5.72 11.64
C GLY A 120 -4.91 -6.66 11.09
N CYS A 121 -4.03 -6.18 10.19
CA CYS A 121 -2.90 -6.95 9.68
C CYS A 121 -1.87 -7.27 10.78
N ILE A 122 -1.58 -6.31 11.66
CA ILE A 122 -0.69 -6.51 12.82
C ILE A 122 -1.27 -7.55 13.78
N ASP A 123 -2.57 -7.49 14.06
CA ASP A 123 -3.26 -8.43 14.94
C ASP A 123 -3.23 -9.87 14.36
N LYS A 124 -3.38 -10.00 13.03
CA LYS A 124 -3.23 -11.28 12.32
C LYS A 124 -1.80 -11.81 12.38
N LEU A 125 -0.81 -10.95 12.15
CA LEU A 125 0.60 -11.31 12.28
C LEU A 125 0.91 -11.81 13.70
N GLN A 126 0.36 -11.16 14.73
CA GLN A 126 0.55 -11.59 16.11
C GLN A 126 -0.04 -13.00 16.37
N GLN A 127 -1.22 -13.30 15.79
CA GLN A 127 -1.80 -14.64 15.86
C GLN A 127 -0.89 -15.68 15.21
N ASP A 128 -0.27 -15.38 14.08
CA ASP A 128 0.65 -16.30 13.42
C ASP A 128 1.98 -16.45 14.18
N ILE A 129 2.49 -15.38 14.79
CA ILE A 129 3.65 -15.44 15.71
C ILE A 129 3.40 -16.43 16.84
N GLU A 130 2.22 -16.38 17.45
CA GLU A 130 1.80 -17.30 18.51
C GLU A 130 1.61 -18.72 17.97
N LYS A 131 0.90 -18.87 16.85
CA LYS A 131 0.59 -20.16 16.20
C LYS A 131 1.84 -20.96 15.82
N TYR A 132 2.85 -20.29 15.26
CA TYR A 132 4.09 -20.92 14.81
C TYR A 132 5.23 -20.85 15.85
N ASN A 133 4.93 -20.36 17.06
CA ASN A 133 5.89 -20.24 18.16
C ASN A 133 7.17 -19.50 17.72
N LEU A 134 7.02 -18.31 17.11
CA LEU A 134 8.14 -17.52 16.59
C LEU A 134 8.88 -16.71 17.66
N GLY A 135 8.36 -16.71 18.89
CA GLY A 135 8.96 -16.10 20.07
C GLY A 135 7.94 -15.30 20.86
N ARG A 136 8.41 -14.50 21.82
CA ARG A 136 7.53 -13.66 22.64
C ARG A 136 6.88 -12.55 21.81
N GLY A 137 5.66 -12.18 22.18
CA GLY A 137 4.92 -11.09 21.55
C GLY A 137 5.51 -9.71 21.90
N TYR A 138 6.51 -9.24 21.13
CA TYR A 138 7.07 -7.89 21.28
C TYR A 138 6.31 -6.82 20.48
N LEU A 139 5.25 -7.19 19.76
CA LEU A 139 4.27 -6.28 19.14
C LEU A 139 3.21 -5.75 20.12
N TYR A 140 3.55 -5.66 21.41
CA TYR A 140 2.66 -5.16 22.45
C TYR A 140 2.43 -3.63 22.33
N ASP A 141 1.45 -3.12 23.08
CA ASP A 141 1.00 -1.72 23.03
C ASP A 141 0.67 -1.26 21.60
N GLY A 142 0.04 -2.14 20.80
CA GLY A 142 -0.29 -1.87 19.40
C GLY A 142 0.95 -1.71 18.53
N ALA A 143 1.93 -2.61 18.65
CA ALA A 143 3.19 -2.58 17.91
C ALA A 143 3.93 -1.23 18.00
N LYS A 144 3.98 -0.61 19.18
CA LYS A 144 4.51 0.76 19.35
C LYS A 144 5.89 1.00 18.73
N TYR A 145 6.80 0.02 18.76
CA TYR A 145 8.15 0.18 18.22
C TYR A 145 8.16 0.17 16.69
N PHE A 146 7.24 -0.57 16.07
CA PHE A 146 7.06 -0.55 14.62
C PHE A 146 6.57 0.84 14.16
N HIS A 147 5.54 1.40 14.80
CA HIS A 147 5.04 2.73 14.45
C HIS A 147 6.02 3.86 14.78
N ARG A 148 6.81 3.72 15.86
CA ARG A 148 7.86 4.69 16.21
C ARG A 148 8.96 4.79 15.17
N SER A 149 9.22 3.73 14.40
CA SER A 149 10.11 3.80 13.24
C SER A 149 9.72 4.93 12.30
N TYR A 150 8.42 5.08 12.02
CA TYR A 150 7.89 6.18 11.22
C TYR A 150 7.79 7.48 12.02
N ASP A 151 7.13 7.46 13.19
CA ASP A 151 6.79 8.67 13.93
C ASP A 151 8.01 9.47 14.42
N ARG A 152 9.11 8.79 14.72
CA ARG A 152 10.30 9.39 15.35
C ARG A 152 11.56 9.30 14.50
N TYR A 153 11.66 8.28 13.67
CA TYR A 153 12.92 7.90 13.04
C TYR A 153 12.90 7.90 11.52
N ARG A 154 11.79 8.26 10.87
CA ARG A 154 11.62 8.18 9.40
C ARG A 154 12.73 8.84 8.58
N GLU A 155 13.33 9.92 9.09
CA GLU A 155 14.40 10.67 8.43
C GLU A 155 15.79 10.01 8.53
N LEU A 156 15.95 8.96 9.33
CA LEU A 156 17.21 8.23 9.44
C LEU A 156 17.46 7.39 8.19
N GLU A 157 18.72 7.26 7.82
CA GLU A 157 19.17 6.36 6.77
C GLU A 157 18.99 4.89 7.17
N TRP A 158 18.53 4.08 6.23
CA TRP A 158 18.45 2.64 6.35
C TRP A 158 19.68 1.99 5.73
N ASN A 159 20.47 1.31 6.56
CA ASN A 159 21.73 0.67 6.14
C ASN A 159 21.62 -0.87 6.09
N GLY A 160 20.40 -1.40 6.11
CA GLY A 160 20.15 -2.84 6.24
C GLY A 160 20.42 -3.38 7.64
N THR A 161 20.23 -4.69 7.78
CA THR A 161 20.53 -5.44 9.01
C THR A 161 21.76 -6.33 8.82
N PRO A 162 22.55 -6.58 9.87
CA PRO A 162 23.77 -7.36 9.75
C PRO A 162 23.46 -8.87 9.73
N ASN A 163 24.26 -9.64 8.98
CA ASN A 163 24.22 -11.11 8.99
C ASN A 163 24.98 -11.64 10.20
N ILE A 164 24.25 -11.95 11.27
CA ILE A 164 24.83 -12.29 12.59
C ILE A 164 24.29 -13.57 13.20
N PHE A 165 23.29 -14.19 12.58
CA PHE A 165 22.61 -15.35 13.13
C PHE A 165 23.30 -16.63 12.68
N GLU A 166 23.42 -17.60 13.59
CA GLU A 166 23.91 -18.93 13.21
C GLU A 166 22.80 -19.70 12.48
N PRO A 167 23.10 -20.38 11.36
CA PRO A 167 22.13 -21.24 10.70
C PRO A 167 21.70 -22.39 11.61
N ILE A 168 20.44 -22.79 11.50
CA ILE A 168 19.87 -23.94 12.21
C ILE A 168 20.52 -25.22 11.67
N ASN A 169 20.68 -25.34 10.35
CA ASN A 169 21.40 -26.46 9.75
C ASN A 169 22.89 -26.15 9.56
N LYS A 170 23.66 -26.44 10.62
CA LYS A 170 25.12 -26.28 10.63
C LYS A 170 25.86 -27.19 9.64
N GLU A 171 25.20 -28.24 9.14
CA GLU A 171 25.77 -29.19 8.17
C GLU A 171 25.38 -28.89 6.72
N ASN A 172 24.79 -27.71 6.45
CA ASN A 172 24.45 -27.30 5.11
C ASN A 172 25.71 -27.18 4.23
N ARG A 173 25.88 -28.13 3.30
CA ARG A 173 27.04 -28.22 2.40
C ARG A 173 27.25 -26.96 1.57
N LEU A 174 26.19 -26.27 1.18
CA LEU A 174 26.29 -25.04 0.38
C LEU A 174 26.93 -23.91 1.21
N MET A 175 26.49 -23.74 2.46
CA MET A 175 27.05 -22.73 3.39
C MET A 175 28.52 -23.02 3.72
N MET A 176 28.86 -24.30 3.93
CA MET A 176 30.25 -24.72 4.14
C MET A 176 31.14 -24.43 2.92
N ILE A 177 30.64 -24.64 1.69
CA ILE A 177 31.38 -24.33 0.46
C ILE A 177 31.58 -22.82 0.30
N LEU A 178 30.57 -22.02 0.64
CA LEU A 178 30.61 -20.56 0.55
C LEU A 178 31.32 -19.88 1.73
N ASN A 179 31.74 -20.65 2.74
CA ASN A 179 32.33 -20.16 3.99
C ASN A 179 31.46 -19.09 4.68
N VAL A 180 30.13 -19.21 4.54
CA VAL A 180 29.15 -18.34 5.18
C VAL A 180 28.84 -18.93 6.55
N ALA A 181 29.34 -18.26 7.59
CA ALA A 181 29.14 -18.69 8.98
C ALA A 181 27.89 -18.07 9.63
N GLN A 182 27.42 -16.94 9.09
CA GLN A 182 26.32 -16.17 9.65
C GLN A 182 25.34 -15.76 8.55
N ILE A 183 24.06 -15.81 8.88
CA ILE A 183 22.94 -15.51 7.99
C ILE A 183 22.16 -14.29 8.49
N SER A 184 21.36 -13.73 7.59
CA SER A 184 20.38 -12.69 7.92
C SER A 184 19.24 -13.26 8.78
N ILE A 185 18.47 -12.38 9.43
CA ILE A 185 17.29 -12.83 10.18
C ILE A 185 16.23 -13.43 9.27
N GLY A 186 16.08 -12.92 8.04
CA GLY A 186 15.15 -13.46 7.04
C GLY A 186 15.47 -14.91 6.71
N GLU A 187 16.73 -15.21 6.41
CA GLU A 187 17.20 -16.58 6.17
C GLU A 187 17.00 -17.48 7.41
N TYR A 188 17.25 -16.95 8.61
CA TYR A 188 17.03 -17.70 9.84
C TYR A 188 15.54 -18.04 10.06
N ILE A 189 14.64 -17.10 9.79
CA ILE A 189 13.19 -17.34 9.88
C ILE A 189 12.78 -18.40 8.84
N ASP A 190 13.29 -18.33 7.61
CA ASP A 190 12.98 -19.34 6.59
C ASP A 190 13.47 -20.74 7.00
N GLU A 191 14.71 -20.86 7.51
CA GLU A 191 15.22 -22.10 8.07
C GLU A 191 14.38 -22.59 9.27
N TYR A 192 13.90 -21.68 10.11
CA TYR A 192 13.04 -22.03 11.26
C TYR A 192 11.72 -22.63 10.77
N PHE A 193 11.07 -22.00 9.78
CA PHE A 193 9.86 -22.57 9.20
C PHE A 193 10.14 -23.93 8.54
N TYR A 194 11.20 -24.01 7.73
CA TYR A 194 11.51 -25.23 6.98
C TYR A 194 11.91 -26.41 7.88
N TYR A 195 12.83 -26.22 8.81
CA TYR A 195 13.33 -27.33 9.62
C TYR A 195 12.44 -27.62 10.82
N PHE A 196 11.95 -26.60 11.52
CA PHE A 196 11.20 -26.76 12.77
C PHE A 196 9.69 -26.83 12.55
N VAL A 197 9.10 -25.84 11.88
CA VAL A 197 7.63 -25.81 11.69
C VAL A 197 7.18 -26.93 10.75
N ASP A 198 7.86 -27.11 9.62
CA ASP A 198 7.55 -28.14 8.61
C ASP A 198 8.14 -29.53 8.96
N LYS A 199 8.83 -29.64 10.11
CA LYS A 199 9.43 -30.88 10.66
C LYS A 199 10.32 -31.62 9.65
N LYS A 200 11.16 -30.88 8.91
CA LYS A 200 12.10 -31.44 7.93
C LYS A 200 13.42 -31.89 8.55
N MET A 201 13.60 -31.68 9.85
CA MET A 201 14.77 -32.14 10.61
C MET A 201 14.33 -32.63 11.98
N ASP A 202 14.91 -33.74 12.43
CA ASP A 202 14.73 -34.25 13.79
C ASP A 202 15.73 -33.56 14.72
N PHE A 203 15.22 -32.83 15.70
CA PHE A 203 16.01 -32.15 16.71
C PHE A 203 16.17 -33.06 17.93
N ASP A 204 17.15 -33.97 17.86
CA ASP A 204 17.36 -34.96 18.92
C ASP A 204 17.91 -34.35 20.24
N LYS A 205 18.47 -33.13 20.22
CA LYS A 205 19.17 -32.53 21.38
C LYS A 205 18.99 -31.03 21.60
N GLU A 206 18.79 -30.22 20.57
CA GLU A 206 18.63 -28.77 20.69
C GLU A 206 17.51 -28.27 19.78
N THR A 207 16.45 -27.73 20.38
CA THR A 207 15.41 -27.02 19.65
C THR A 207 15.94 -25.66 19.20
N PRO A 208 15.68 -25.23 17.95
CA PRO A 208 16.11 -23.92 17.49
C PRO A 208 15.45 -22.82 18.32
N ILE A 209 16.18 -21.71 18.50
CA ILE A 209 15.69 -20.55 19.24
C ILE A 209 14.62 -19.88 18.38
N PRO A 210 13.45 -19.52 18.94
CA PRO A 210 12.44 -18.77 18.18
C PRO A 210 13.03 -17.46 17.62
N PRO A 211 12.80 -17.12 16.33
CA PRO A 211 13.52 -16.02 15.67
C PRO A 211 13.42 -14.68 16.40
N ILE A 212 12.24 -14.34 16.93
CA ILE A 212 12.01 -13.07 17.63
C ILE A 212 12.81 -13.03 18.94
N ASP A 213 12.82 -14.14 19.69
CA ASP A 213 13.59 -14.23 20.94
C ASP A 213 15.09 -14.22 20.65
N TYR A 214 15.52 -14.84 19.55
CA TYR A 214 16.93 -14.84 19.15
C TYR A 214 17.43 -13.43 18.87
N VAL A 215 16.67 -12.62 18.11
CA VAL A 215 16.99 -11.20 17.91
C VAL A 215 17.02 -10.46 19.24
N TRP A 216 15.99 -10.64 20.07
CA TRP A 216 15.84 -9.88 21.32
C TRP A 216 16.99 -10.10 22.30
N GLU A 217 17.37 -11.37 22.50
CA GLU A 217 18.43 -11.75 23.44
C GLU A 217 19.82 -11.45 22.86
N TYR A 218 20.07 -11.83 21.60
CA TYR A 218 21.39 -11.68 20.99
C TYR A 218 21.78 -10.20 20.78
N GLN A 219 20.81 -9.34 20.47
CA GLN A 219 21.03 -7.90 20.33
C GLN A 219 20.82 -7.12 21.63
N SER A 220 20.48 -7.81 22.73
CA SER A 220 20.23 -7.20 24.04
C SER A 220 19.26 -6.01 23.93
N LEU A 221 18.14 -6.20 23.22
CA LEU A 221 17.23 -5.10 22.84
C LEU A 221 16.63 -4.35 24.04
N ALA A 222 16.59 -4.99 25.22
CA ALA A 222 16.19 -4.35 26.47
C ALA A 222 17.13 -3.21 26.95
N HIS A 223 18.37 -3.16 26.44
CA HIS A 223 19.40 -2.24 26.90
C HIS A 223 20.01 -1.38 25.78
N THR A 224 19.51 -1.50 24.56
CA THR A 224 19.98 -0.73 23.41
C THR A 224 19.17 0.56 23.19
N ARG A 225 19.57 1.35 22.20
CA ARG A 225 18.85 2.56 21.77
C ARG A 225 17.52 2.16 21.12
N GLU A 226 16.45 2.92 21.37
CA GLU A 226 15.12 2.62 20.81
C GLU A 226 15.12 2.54 19.28
N GLU A 227 15.93 3.36 18.61
CA GLU A 227 16.19 3.29 17.16
C GLU A 227 16.53 1.87 16.69
N THR A 228 17.46 1.20 17.39
CA THR A 228 17.86 -0.18 17.07
C THR A 228 16.73 -1.18 17.32
N VAL A 229 15.89 -0.95 18.32
CA VAL A 229 14.69 -1.77 18.56
C VAL A 229 13.69 -1.59 17.42
N CYS A 230 13.48 -0.36 16.96
CA CYS A 230 12.60 -0.01 15.85
C CYS A 230 13.07 -0.64 14.53
N MET A 231 14.38 -0.60 14.27
CA MET A 231 15.04 -1.24 13.13
C MET A 231 14.75 -2.75 13.08
N TRP A 232 15.06 -3.45 14.17
CA TRP A 232 14.82 -4.90 14.27
C TRP A 232 13.33 -5.25 14.22
N MET A 233 12.45 -4.37 14.72
CA MET A 233 11.02 -4.61 14.66
C MET A 233 10.49 -4.57 13.23
N MET A 234 10.92 -3.59 12.41
CA MET A 234 10.56 -3.57 10.98
C MET A 234 11.05 -4.82 10.27
N GLU A 235 12.32 -5.19 10.49
CA GLU A 235 12.92 -6.38 9.87
C GLU A 235 12.18 -7.67 10.23
N LEU A 236 11.84 -7.86 11.50
CA LEU A 236 11.09 -9.03 11.96
C LEU A 236 9.67 -9.06 11.35
N VAL A 237 8.95 -7.94 11.38
CA VAL A 237 7.58 -7.85 10.88
C VAL A 237 7.53 -8.17 9.38
N GLU A 238 8.41 -7.54 8.60
CA GLU A 238 8.51 -7.72 7.16
C GLU A 238 8.84 -9.17 6.78
N ASN A 239 9.91 -9.73 7.36
CA ASN A 239 10.38 -11.07 7.00
C ASN A 239 9.35 -12.14 7.39
N ILE A 240 8.75 -12.02 8.58
CA ILE A 240 7.70 -12.96 9.01
C ILE A 240 6.47 -12.85 8.10
N ALA A 241 5.99 -11.63 7.82
CA ALA A 241 4.83 -11.44 6.94
C ALA A 241 5.10 -11.97 5.52
N THR A 242 6.28 -11.72 4.98
CA THR A 242 6.70 -12.20 3.66
C THR A 242 6.75 -13.72 3.59
N ILE A 243 7.37 -14.37 4.58
CA ILE A 243 7.47 -15.84 4.61
C ILE A 243 6.10 -16.48 4.79
N ILE A 244 5.23 -15.90 5.62
CA ILE A 244 3.85 -16.37 5.79
C ILE A 244 3.08 -16.24 4.47
N ASN A 245 3.16 -15.09 3.80
CA ASN A 245 2.51 -14.89 2.51
C ASN A 245 3.02 -15.89 1.46
N ASN A 246 4.33 -16.13 1.40
CA ASN A 246 4.91 -17.06 0.42
C ASN A 246 4.54 -18.52 0.70
N LYS A 247 4.37 -18.91 1.97
CA LYS A 247 4.04 -20.30 2.36
C LYS A 247 2.54 -20.59 2.38
N PHE A 248 1.74 -19.61 2.81
CA PHE A 248 0.34 -19.80 3.16
C PHE A 248 -0.60 -18.78 2.52
N GLY A 249 -0.08 -17.82 1.76
CA GLY A 249 -0.88 -16.83 1.05
C GLY A 249 -1.82 -17.50 0.06
N GLU A 250 -3.02 -16.95 -0.05
CA GLU A 250 -3.98 -17.34 -1.08
C GLU A 250 -3.67 -16.60 -2.38
N ASP A 251 -4.11 -17.14 -3.52
CA ASP A 251 -4.04 -16.41 -4.79
C ASP A 251 -4.93 -15.15 -4.69
N VAL A 252 -4.29 -14.00 -4.48
CA VAL A 252 -4.98 -12.70 -4.40
C VAL A 252 -5.20 -12.14 -5.80
N ASP A 253 -6.40 -11.64 -6.08
CA ASP A 253 -6.67 -10.90 -7.31
C ASP A 253 -5.70 -9.71 -7.41
N CYS A 254 -5.07 -9.54 -8.57
CA CYS A 254 -4.15 -8.45 -8.87
C CYS A 254 -4.66 -7.04 -8.54
N GLN A 255 -5.98 -6.84 -8.39
CA GLN A 255 -6.56 -5.57 -7.93
C GLN A 255 -6.29 -5.27 -6.45
N PHE A 256 -5.95 -6.27 -5.65
CA PHE A 256 -5.71 -6.18 -4.21
C PHE A 256 -4.26 -6.50 -3.82
N PHE A 257 -3.36 -6.70 -4.78
CA PHE A 257 -1.96 -6.99 -4.53
C PHE A 257 -1.10 -5.74 -4.81
N LEU A 258 -0.25 -5.36 -3.85
CA LEU A 258 0.76 -4.31 -4.07
C LEU A 258 1.99 -4.96 -4.69
N GLU A 259 2.23 -4.67 -5.97
CA GLU A 259 3.35 -5.20 -6.74
C GLU A 259 4.71 -4.80 -6.13
N TYR A 260 5.63 -5.76 -6.04
CA TYR A 260 7.03 -5.49 -5.69
C TYR A 260 7.77 -4.96 -6.93
N THR A 261 8.57 -3.93 -6.72
CA THR A 261 9.37 -3.24 -7.74
C THR A 261 10.86 -3.35 -7.38
N ASP A 262 11.73 -2.72 -8.17
CA ASP A 262 13.15 -2.63 -7.86
C ASP A 262 13.49 -1.56 -6.80
N ALA A 263 12.47 -0.95 -6.17
CA ALA A 263 12.65 0.02 -5.10
C ALA A 263 13.47 -0.57 -3.94
N GLN A 264 14.40 0.23 -3.39
CA GLN A 264 15.24 -0.17 -2.27
C GLN A 264 15.01 0.78 -1.10
N ALA A 265 14.89 0.24 0.11
CA ALA A 265 14.77 1.09 1.28
C ALA A 265 16.10 1.80 1.57
N GLU A 266 16.11 3.14 1.49
CA GLU A 266 17.28 3.98 1.81
C GLU A 266 17.07 4.76 3.11
N THR A 267 15.82 4.91 3.55
CA THR A 267 15.44 5.57 4.80
C THR A 267 14.56 4.67 5.67
N TYR A 268 14.43 5.00 6.95
CA TYR A 268 13.47 4.34 7.84
C TYR A 268 12.03 4.52 7.35
N GLU A 269 11.72 5.64 6.69
CA GLU A 269 10.41 5.84 6.06
C GLU A 269 10.15 4.79 4.97
N ASP A 270 11.12 4.60 4.09
CA ASP A 270 11.05 3.61 3.01
C ASP A 270 10.87 2.20 3.59
N LYS A 271 11.71 1.83 4.56
CA LYS A 271 11.65 0.52 5.19
C LYS A 271 10.33 0.29 5.90
N TYR A 272 9.77 1.33 6.50
CA TYR A 272 8.45 1.26 7.11
C TYR A 272 7.38 0.95 6.05
N TYR A 273 7.37 1.64 4.91
CA TYR A 273 6.41 1.36 3.85
C TYR A 273 6.61 0.01 3.18
N GLU A 274 7.86 -0.45 3.01
CA GLU A 274 8.18 -1.82 2.57
C GLU A 274 7.59 -2.86 3.53
N THR A 275 7.78 -2.65 4.84
CA THR A 275 7.22 -3.52 5.88
C THR A 275 5.69 -3.52 5.87
N VAL A 276 5.08 -2.33 5.67
CA VAL A 276 3.62 -2.20 5.55
C VAL A 276 3.11 -2.88 4.28
N GLN A 277 3.85 -2.85 3.17
CA GLN A 277 3.51 -3.58 1.95
C GLN A 277 3.51 -5.09 2.20
N ALA A 278 4.50 -5.63 2.91
CA ALA A 278 4.54 -7.04 3.29
C ALA A 278 3.32 -7.44 4.13
N LEU A 279 2.96 -6.61 5.12
CA LEU A 279 1.73 -6.80 5.92
C LEU A 279 0.45 -6.73 5.08
N TYR A 280 0.38 -5.78 4.16
CA TYR A 280 -0.77 -5.60 3.28
C TYR A 280 -0.95 -6.85 2.40
N ASN A 281 0.11 -7.27 1.71
CA ASN A 281 0.06 -8.42 0.82
C ASN A 281 -0.26 -9.73 1.57
N ALA A 282 0.23 -9.88 2.79
CA ALA A 282 -0.02 -11.07 3.60
C ALA A 282 -1.45 -11.15 4.17
N TYR A 283 -2.04 -10.02 4.58
CA TYR A 283 -3.23 -10.06 5.44
C TYR A 283 -4.40 -9.17 5.01
N TYR A 284 -4.22 -8.18 4.14
CA TYR A 284 -5.24 -7.15 3.87
C TYR A 284 -6.59 -7.74 3.44
N THR A 285 -6.57 -8.67 2.48
CA THR A 285 -7.80 -9.34 2.00
C THR A 285 -8.52 -10.09 3.12
N SER A 286 -7.78 -10.76 3.99
CA SER A 286 -8.33 -11.48 5.14
C SER A 286 -8.97 -10.56 6.18
N VAL A 287 -8.44 -9.34 6.32
CA VAL A 287 -8.91 -8.33 7.27
C VAL A 287 -10.14 -7.59 6.75
N VAL A 288 -10.19 -7.29 5.45
CA VAL A 288 -11.34 -6.58 4.85
C VAL A 288 -12.52 -7.51 4.58
N ALA A 289 -12.28 -8.83 4.45
CA ALA A 289 -13.33 -9.82 4.28
C ALA A 289 -14.03 -10.25 5.60
N SER A 290 -13.41 -10.00 6.76
CA SER A 290 -13.92 -10.38 8.09
C SER A 290 -14.87 -9.34 8.68
#